data_AF-A0A3R5WT03-F1
#
_entry.id   AF-A0A3R5WT03-F1
#
_cell.length_a   1.000
_cell.length_b   1.000
_cell.length_c   1.000
_cell.angle_alpha   90.00
_cell.angle_beta   90.00
_cell.angle_gamma   90.00
#
_symmetry.space_group_name_H-M   'P 1'
#
loop_
_entity.id
_entity.type
_entity.pdbx_description
1 polymer ?
#
loop_
_entity_poly.entity_id
_entity_poly.type
_entity_poly.pdbx_seq_one_letter_code
_entity_poly.pdbx_strand_id
1 'polypeptide(L)'
;ISANSDESIGDIIAEAMTKVGKEGVITVEDGSGLENLLEVVEGMQFDRGYLSPYFINNQQNMSSELENPFILLVDKKVSNIRELIPLLEGIAKSSKPLLVIAEDIEGEALATLVVNN
;
A
#
# COMPACT_ATOMS: atom_id res chain seq x y z
N ILE A 1 26.98 9.10 7.15
CA ILE A 1 27.41 7.86 6.44
C ILE A 1 26.12 7.14 6.08
N SER A 2 25.62 7.35 4.88
CA SER A 2 24.22 7.01 4.52
C SER A 2 24.04 5.61 3.91
N ALA A 3 25.14 4.93 3.59
CA ALA A 3 25.16 3.58 3.00
C ALA A 3 26.28 2.70 3.60
N ASN A 4 26.61 2.91 4.89
CA ASN A 4 27.69 2.18 5.60
C ASN A 4 29.07 2.11 4.86
N SER A 5 29.36 3.10 4.00
CA SER A 5 30.55 3.16 3.13
C SER A 5 30.62 2.07 2.04
N ASP A 6 29.48 1.47 1.69
CA ASP A 6 29.36 0.60 0.52
C ASP A 6 29.05 1.44 -0.73
N GLU A 7 30.02 1.57 -1.63
CA GLU A 7 29.88 2.32 -2.89
C GLU A 7 28.81 1.72 -3.80
N SER A 8 28.61 0.40 -3.76
CA SER A 8 27.64 -0.28 -4.64
C SER A 8 26.19 0.11 -4.34
N ILE A 9 25.85 0.33 -3.07
CA ILE A 9 24.52 0.80 -2.65
C ILE A 9 24.32 2.26 -3.09
N GLY A 10 25.37 3.08 -2.96
CA GLY A 10 25.33 4.49 -3.39
C GLY A 10 25.06 4.64 -4.88
N ASP A 11 25.72 3.82 -5.70
CA ASP A 11 25.57 3.83 -7.15
C ASP A 11 24.14 3.45 -7.58
N ILE A 12 23.56 2.42 -6.97
CA ILE A 12 22.20 1.96 -7.28
C ILE A 12 21.15 3.02 -6.91
N ILE A 13 21.30 3.68 -5.76
CA ILE A 13 20.39 4.76 -5.35
C ILE A 13 20.50 5.94 -6.33
N ALA A 14 21.71 6.29 -6.76
CA ALA A 14 21.93 7.36 -7.74
C ALA A 14 21.31 7.03 -9.11
N GLU A 15 21.44 5.77 -9.56
CA GLU A 15 20.81 5.30 -10.79
C GLU A 15 19.28 5.32 -10.68
N ALA A 16 18.72 4.85 -9.56
CA ALA A 16 17.29 4.88 -9.29
C ALA A 16 16.74 6.31 -9.35
N MET A 17 17.38 7.25 -8.64
CA MET A 17 17.03 8.68 -8.64
C MET A 17 17.05 9.29 -10.05
N THR A 18 18.02 8.88 -10.88
CA THR A 18 18.13 9.36 -12.26
C THR A 18 17.00 8.83 -13.14
N LYS A 19 16.59 7.57 -12.96
CA LYS A 19 15.51 6.93 -13.72
C LYS A 19 14.12 7.45 -13.35
N VAL A 20 13.83 7.61 -12.06
CA VAL A 20 12.49 8.00 -11.59
C VAL A 20 12.26 9.52 -11.63
N GLY A 21 13.34 10.31 -11.68
CA GLY A 21 13.27 11.78 -11.72
C GLY A 21 12.93 12.39 -10.36
N LYS A 22 12.70 13.71 -10.34
CA LYS A 22 12.54 14.47 -9.08
C LYS A 22 11.30 14.13 -8.25
N GLU A 23 10.25 13.64 -8.89
CA GLU A 23 8.96 13.31 -8.24
C GLU A 23 8.71 11.80 -8.16
N GLY A 24 9.72 11.01 -8.52
CA GLY A 24 9.63 9.56 -8.49
C GLY A 24 9.71 8.99 -7.09
N VAL A 25 8.96 7.93 -6.84
CA VAL A 25 8.98 7.20 -5.57
C VAL A 25 9.95 6.04 -5.68
N ILE A 26 10.79 5.86 -4.67
CA ILE A 26 11.72 4.73 -4.57
C ILE A 26 11.26 3.84 -3.43
N THR A 27 11.02 2.58 -3.73
CA THR A 27 10.71 1.51 -2.77
C THR A 27 11.84 0.49 -2.79
N VAL A 28 12.13 -0.11 -1.64
CA VAL A 28 13.13 -1.18 -1.51
C VAL A 28 12.39 -2.43 -1.03
N GLU A 29 12.66 -3.55 -1.70
CA GLU A 29 12.10 -4.87 -1.37
C GLU A 29 13.24 -5.88 -1.17
N ASP A 30 13.00 -6.91 -0.36
CA ASP A 30 13.98 -7.96 -0.12
C ASP A 30 14.12 -8.86 -1.37
N GLY A 31 15.31 -8.84 -1.97
CA GLY A 31 15.64 -9.68 -3.12
C GLY A 31 15.90 -11.14 -2.74
N SER A 32 15.50 -12.06 -3.62
CA SER A 32 15.80 -13.51 -3.47
C SER A 32 17.11 -13.94 -4.16
N GLY A 33 17.72 -13.04 -4.93
CA GLY A 33 18.97 -13.28 -5.67
C GLY A 33 20.22 -12.77 -4.94
N LEU A 34 21.40 -13.10 -5.48
CA LEU A 34 22.68 -12.55 -5.01
C LEU A 34 23.00 -11.18 -5.59
N GLU A 35 22.27 -10.77 -6.64
CA GLU A 35 22.47 -9.52 -7.36
C GLU A 35 21.41 -8.50 -6.97
N ASN A 36 21.80 -7.24 -6.89
CA ASN A 36 20.86 -6.14 -6.70
C ASN A 36 20.11 -5.86 -8.02
N LEU A 37 18.80 -5.69 -7.94
CA LEU A 37 17.95 -5.41 -9.10
C LEU A 37 17.35 -4.01 -8.98
N LEU A 38 17.29 -3.29 -10.10
CA LEU A 38 16.64 -2.00 -10.22
C LEU A 38 15.58 -2.07 -11.33
N GLU A 39 14.32 -2.08 -10.93
CA GLU A 39 13.17 -2.10 -11.83
C GLU A 39 12.35 -0.82 -11.68
N VAL A 40 11.87 -0.29 -12.81
CA VAL A 40 10.94 0.84 -12.83
C VAL A 40 9.58 0.28 -13.20
N VAL A 41 8.61 0.46 -12.30
CA VAL A 41 7.23 0.01 -12.49
C VAL A 41 6.30 1.21 -12.51
N GLU A 42 5.17 1.07 -13.22
CA GLU A 42 4.10 2.07 -13.15
C GLU A 42 3.42 1.99 -11.78
N GLY A 43 3.34 3.14 -11.10
CA GLY A 43 2.78 3.23 -9.77
C GLY A 43 2.42 4.67 -9.42
N MET A 44 1.79 4.85 -8.26
CA MET A 44 1.38 6.16 -7.76
C MET A 44 1.43 6.19 -6.24
N GLN A 45 1.76 7.35 -5.69
CA GLN A 45 1.69 7.63 -4.26
C GLN A 45 0.85 8.88 -4.03
N PHE A 46 0.11 8.89 -2.93
CA PHE A 46 -0.67 10.03 -2.47
C PHE A 46 -0.33 10.35 -1.01
N ASP A 47 -0.52 11.61 -0.61
CA ASP A 47 -0.35 12.06 0.78
C ASP A 47 -1.60 11.73 1.62
N ARG A 48 -1.90 10.44 1.76
CA ARG A 48 -2.99 9.88 2.59
C ARG A 48 -2.51 8.62 3.29
N GLY A 49 -2.92 8.45 4.55
CA GLY A 49 -2.64 7.25 5.35
C GLY A 49 -3.88 6.39 5.56
N TYR A 50 -3.72 5.30 6.31
CA TYR A 50 -4.83 4.46 6.78
C TYR A 50 -5.74 5.24 7.74
N LEU A 51 -7.04 4.99 7.68
CA LEU A 51 -8.04 5.65 8.55
C LEU A 51 -8.00 5.15 10.00
N SER A 52 -7.43 3.97 10.23
CA SER A 52 -7.39 3.32 11.53
C SER A 52 -6.09 2.53 11.71
N PRO A 53 -5.37 2.66 12.84
CA PRO A 53 -4.17 1.85 13.12
C PRO A 53 -4.43 0.34 13.17
N TYR A 54 -5.68 -0.09 13.31
CA TYR A 54 -6.05 -1.50 13.30
C TYR A 54 -5.85 -2.18 11.93
N PHE A 55 -5.63 -1.40 10.86
CA PHE A 55 -5.30 -1.94 9.54
C PHE A 55 -3.80 -2.26 9.36
N ILE A 56 -2.97 -1.96 10.36
CA ILE A 56 -1.53 -2.25 10.33
C ILE A 56 -1.34 -3.77 10.47
N ASN A 57 -0.81 -4.40 9.42
CA ASN A 57 -0.44 -5.82 9.42
C ASN A 57 1.08 -6.03 9.53
N ASN A 58 1.89 -4.99 9.28
CA ASN A 58 3.32 -4.99 9.56
C ASN A 58 3.64 -4.07 10.73
N GLN A 59 3.85 -4.67 11.91
CA GLN A 59 4.08 -3.93 13.16
C GLN A 59 5.50 -3.33 13.25
N GLN A 60 6.45 -3.77 12.42
CA GLN A 60 7.83 -3.29 12.49
C GLN A 60 7.97 -1.89 11.90
N ASN A 61 7.31 -1.66 10.77
CA ASN A 61 7.33 -0.39 10.05
C ASN A 61 6.01 0.40 10.21
N MET A 62 5.04 -0.13 10.97
CA MET A 62 3.71 0.46 11.16
C MET A 62 2.97 0.68 9.83
N SER A 63 3.03 -0.30 8.92
CA SER A 63 2.43 -0.24 7.58
C SER A 63 1.27 -1.21 7.39
N SER A 64 0.48 -0.97 6.33
CA SER A 64 -0.51 -1.90 5.81
C SER A 64 -0.05 -2.35 4.42
N GLU A 65 0.37 -3.61 4.32
CA GLU A 65 0.92 -4.22 3.10
C GLU A 65 -0.10 -5.21 2.53
N LEU A 66 -0.56 -4.98 1.30
CA LEU A 66 -1.57 -5.83 0.65
C LEU A 66 -1.01 -6.45 -0.62
N GLU A 67 -0.99 -7.78 -0.69
CA GLU A 67 -0.55 -8.51 -1.88
C GLU A 67 -1.73 -8.79 -2.83
N ASN A 68 -1.55 -8.45 -4.12
CA ASN A 68 -2.54 -8.65 -5.17
C ASN A 68 -3.99 -8.23 -4.79
N PRO A 69 -4.20 -7.02 -4.22
CA PRO A 69 -5.51 -6.61 -3.74
C PRO A 69 -6.46 -6.25 -4.89
N PHE A 70 -7.76 -6.33 -4.62
CA PHE A 70 -8.74 -5.54 -5.34
C PHE A 70 -8.67 -4.09 -4.89
N ILE A 71 -8.91 -3.15 -5.80
CA ILE A 71 -8.97 -1.72 -5.49
C ILE A 71 -10.38 -1.22 -5.78
N LEU A 72 -11.06 -0.72 -4.75
CA LEU A 72 -12.36 -0.07 -4.85
C LEU A 72 -12.19 1.44 -4.73
N LEU A 73 -12.63 2.17 -5.76
CA LEU A 73 -12.66 3.63 -5.78
C LEU A 73 -14.10 4.10 -5.57
N VAL A 74 -14.32 4.98 -4.59
CA VAL A 74 -15.63 5.52 -4.25
C VAL A 74 -15.57 7.04 -4.17
N ASP A 75 -16.23 7.73 -5.10
CA ASP A 75 -16.26 9.20 -5.15
C ASP A 75 -17.37 9.79 -4.26
N LYS A 76 -17.43 9.35 -2.99
CA LYS A 76 -18.31 9.86 -1.94
C LYS A 76 -17.87 9.34 -0.57
N LYS A 77 -18.40 9.95 0.49
CA LYS A 77 -18.31 9.40 1.86
C LYS A 77 -19.07 8.09 2.01
N VAL A 78 -18.49 7.16 2.78
CA VAL A 78 -19.09 5.86 3.12
C VAL A 78 -19.32 5.77 4.63
N SER A 79 -20.58 5.94 5.05
CA SER A 79 -20.98 5.83 6.46
C SER A 79 -21.76 4.55 6.77
N ASN A 80 -22.32 3.89 5.74
CA ASN A 80 -23.16 2.71 5.88
C ASN A 80 -22.55 1.50 5.17
N ILE A 81 -22.33 0.41 5.92
CA ILE A 81 -21.71 -0.81 5.39
C ILE A 81 -22.62 -1.59 4.44
N ARG A 82 -23.95 -1.41 4.52
CA ARG A 82 -24.92 -2.21 3.75
C ARG A 82 -24.70 -2.12 2.24
N GLU A 83 -24.22 -0.99 1.76
CA GLU A 83 -23.89 -0.78 0.34
C GLU A 83 -22.68 -1.62 -0.10
N LEU A 84 -21.79 -1.96 0.84
CA LEU A 84 -20.58 -2.73 0.58
C LEU A 84 -20.74 -4.24 0.83
N ILE A 85 -21.75 -4.69 1.59
CA ILE A 85 -21.92 -6.11 1.93
C ILE A 85 -21.86 -7.04 0.70
N PRO A 86 -22.63 -6.80 -0.39
CA PRO A 86 -22.60 -7.71 -1.54
C PRO A 86 -21.22 -7.79 -2.21
N LEU A 87 -20.49 -6.68 -2.21
CA LEU A 87 -19.13 -6.62 -2.75
C LEU A 87 -18.15 -7.39 -1.84
N LEU A 88 -18.22 -7.17 -0.54
CA LEU A 88 -17.38 -7.84 0.45
C LEU A 88 -17.59 -9.36 0.43
N GLU A 89 -18.83 -9.83 0.29
CA GLU A 89 -19.14 -11.26 0.13
C GLU A 89 -18.53 -11.85 -1.16
N GLY A 90 -18.52 -11.08 -2.24
CA GLY A 90 -17.88 -11.47 -3.50
C GLY A 90 -16.36 -11.60 -3.35
N ILE A 91 -15.74 -10.62 -2.70
CA ILE A 91 -14.28 -10.59 -2.49
C ILE A 91 -13.83 -11.66 -1.51
N ALA A 92 -14.59 -11.91 -0.43
CA ALA A 92 -14.27 -12.94 0.54
C ALA A 92 -14.13 -14.34 -0.10
N LYS A 93 -14.91 -14.63 -1.14
CA LYS A 93 -14.83 -15.89 -1.91
C LYS A 93 -13.55 -16.02 -2.73
N SER A 94 -12.93 -14.90 -3.09
CA SER A 94 -11.69 -14.88 -3.88
C SER A 94 -10.43 -15.01 -3.03
N SER A 95 -10.55 -14.90 -1.69
CA SER A 95 -9.43 -14.89 -0.75
C SER A 95 -8.34 -13.86 -1.09
N LYS A 96 -8.74 -12.74 -1.72
CA LYS A 96 -7.86 -11.61 -2.01
C LYS A 96 -8.21 -10.42 -1.10
N PRO A 97 -7.22 -9.61 -0.69
CA PRO A 97 -7.48 -8.41 0.08
C PRO A 97 -8.21 -7.33 -0.74
N LEU A 98 -8.79 -6.35 -0.06
CA LEU A 98 -9.46 -5.19 -0.65
C LEU A 98 -8.86 -3.90 -0.11
N LEU A 99 -8.37 -3.05 -1.01
CA LEU A 99 -8.05 -1.65 -0.74
C LEU A 99 -9.26 -0.78 -1.11
N VAL A 100 -9.76 0.01 -0.16
CA VAL A 100 -10.84 0.98 -0.40
C VAL A 100 -10.28 2.39 -0.37
N ILE A 101 -10.49 3.14 -1.45
CA ILE A 101 -10.16 4.56 -1.55
C ILE A 101 -11.46 5.32 -1.74
N ALA A 102 -11.82 6.14 -0.75
CA ALA A 102 -13.03 6.94 -0.74
C ALA A 102 -12.74 8.38 -0.28
N GLU A 103 -13.71 9.28 -0.41
CA GLU A 103 -13.61 10.63 0.18
C GLU A 103 -13.41 10.54 1.71
N ASP A 104 -14.19 9.67 2.35
CA ASP A 104 -14.10 9.35 3.78
C ASP A 104 -14.81 8.02 4.09
N ILE A 105 -14.38 7.32 5.14
CA ILE A 105 -15.08 6.14 5.67
C ILE A 105 -15.27 6.33 7.17
N GLU A 106 -16.52 6.42 7.61
CA GLU A 106 -16.86 6.84 8.97
C GLU A 106 -17.92 5.96 9.63
N GLY A 107 -18.10 6.13 10.94
CA GLY A 107 -19.20 5.53 11.71
C GLY A 107 -19.21 4.01 11.69
N GLU A 108 -20.38 3.44 11.37
CA GLU A 108 -20.63 1.99 11.36
C GLU A 108 -19.79 1.27 10.29
N ALA A 109 -19.60 1.91 9.13
CA ALA A 109 -18.81 1.34 8.06
C ALA A 109 -17.34 1.12 8.49
N LEU A 110 -16.70 2.13 9.07
CA LEU A 110 -15.32 2.01 9.56
C LEU A 110 -15.21 0.96 10.68
N ALA A 111 -16.13 0.99 11.65
CA ALA A 111 -16.11 0.03 12.76
C ALA A 111 -16.24 -1.42 12.26
N THR A 112 -17.10 -1.66 11.27
CA THR A 112 -17.29 -2.99 10.70
C THR A 112 -16.09 -3.45 9.90
N LEU A 113 -15.48 -2.58 9.09
CA LEU A 113 -14.27 -2.91 8.35
C LEU A 113 -13.09 -3.23 9.27
N VAL A 114 -12.94 -2.50 10.38
CA VAL A 114 -11.89 -2.76 11.38
C VAL A 114 -12.06 -4.13 12.04
N VAL A 115 -13.29 -4.54 12.36
CA VAL A 115 -13.58 -5.84 12.99
C VAL A 115 -13.39 -7.02 12.04
N ASN A 116 -13.53 -6.78 10.72
CA ASN A 116 -13.46 -7.81 9.68
C ASN A 116 -12.17 -7.74 8.84
N ASN A 117 -11.10 -7.17 9.41
CA ASN A 117 -9.77 -7.13 8.79
C ASN A 117 -9.05 -8.48 8.87
#